data_AF-A0A0C9XJF2-F1
#
_entry.id   AF-A0A0C9XJF2-F1
#
_cell.length_a   1.000
_cell.length_b   1.000
_cell.length_c   1.000
_cell.angle_alpha   90.00
_cell.angle_beta   90.00
_cell.angle_gamma   90.00
#
_symmetry.space_group_name_H-M   'P 1'
#
loop_
_entity.id
_entity.type
_entity.pdbx_description
1 polymer ?
#
loop_
_entity_poly.entity_id
_entity_poly.type
_entity_poly.pdbx_seq_one_letter_code
_entity_poly.pdbx_strand_id
1 'polypeptide(L)'
;MPALKGWHPGERSIRHKLGFDAIPATAQAYTWISGDLPREHAKFHSEKLYFLPLTTLDEQGRPWGSILTDGVEGDPFLDNLGCGEREVEGMLVAGIGVEAATRRRNKFAGKVVEVRRGKSSHSVEFDLVVNGAIGECPKCITIRQLVPFPRASPKVVHKRPTLSKDDRLAEDAISFILSSDTVFLGITYSTFPNDTRVYPSRVGMNHRGGRPGFILVRPSDGRTIVLPDFSGNRIMSSVGTSKPPPASLTFVNFTTGDILYVTGNATNLVGPESQAIMPFQNTLTTVYVTGYTLILNALPCREDPASNIQPNPYSPPIRFLAEEKPPSLFDTSKTLMATLLCTAPLSPHSLGESSKELAINPGHNASFWTLPPSSGRGNISTWLRHAQARETGLWDWADVRKTKAPHQSSQKRILDLTPNLCQLPMPTLESISESSNNVDFLLHCIAAYKKVINDLRQRFIRFEQFALEEIAAERERNAELEQQLLQMQATI
;
A
#
# COMPACT_ATOMS: atom_id res chain seq x y z
N MET A 1 6.73 -19.64 -8.87
CA MET A 1 8.06 -19.02 -9.06
C MET A 1 7.89 -17.51 -9.03
N PRO A 2 8.83 -16.74 -8.44
CA PRO A 2 8.71 -15.29 -8.38
C PRO A 2 8.68 -14.69 -9.79
N ALA A 3 7.79 -13.71 -10.00
CA ALA A 3 7.68 -12.99 -11.27
C ALA A 3 8.98 -12.25 -11.64
N LEU A 4 9.67 -11.75 -10.60
CA LEU A 4 10.82 -10.89 -10.74
C LEU A 4 12.11 -11.61 -10.37
N LYS A 5 13.18 -11.33 -11.12
CA LYS A 5 14.53 -11.82 -10.87
C LYS A 5 15.36 -10.88 -9.98
N GLY A 6 14.72 -9.88 -9.38
CA GLY A 6 15.33 -8.86 -8.55
C GLY A 6 14.59 -7.53 -8.65
N TRP A 7 14.96 -6.60 -7.77
CA TRP A 7 14.51 -5.22 -7.88
C TRP A 7 15.01 -4.59 -9.17
N HIS A 8 14.16 -3.74 -9.71
CA HIS A 8 14.48 -2.98 -10.87
C HIS A 8 15.50 -1.87 -10.56
N PRO A 9 16.52 -1.57 -11.39
CA PRO A 9 17.50 -0.51 -11.19
C PRO A 9 17.06 0.77 -10.46
N GLY A 10 15.92 1.38 -10.76
CA GLY A 10 15.49 2.56 -9.99
C GLY A 10 14.71 2.27 -8.71
N GLU A 11 14.03 1.12 -8.59
CA GLU A 11 13.59 0.62 -7.27
C GLU A 11 14.82 0.39 -6.39
N ARG A 12 15.88 -0.21 -6.93
CA ARG A 12 17.18 -0.36 -6.24
C ARG A 12 17.77 0.99 -5.86
N SER A 13 17.76 1.96 -6.79
CA SER A 13 18.30 3.30 -6.54
C SER A 13 17.64 3.98 -5.35
N ILE A 14 16.30 4.01 -5.30
CA ILE A 14 15.59 4.64 -4.18
C ILE A 14 15.77 3.84 -2.89
N ARG A 15 15.74 2.51 -2.96
CA ARG A 15 15.93 1.65 -1.79
C ARG A 15 17.32 1.82 -1.19
N HIS A 16 18.33 1.97 -2.03
CA HIS A 16 19.69 2.28 -1.61
C HIS A 16 19.75 3.65 -0.93
N LYS A 17 19.19 4.70 -1.54
CA LYS A 17 19.10 6.05 -0.95
C LYS A 17 18.41 6.05 0.43
N LEU A 18 17.40 5.20 0.62
CA LEU A 18 16.65 5.06 1.87
C LEU A 18 17.25 4.03 2.84
N GLY A 19 18.34 3.36 2.47
CA GLY A 19 18.98 2.31 3.28
C GLY A 19 18.14 1.04 3.46
N PHE A 20 17.11 0.81 2.64
CA PHE A 20 16.22 -0.34 2.73
C PHE A 20 16.86 -1.65 2.25
N ASP A 21 17.93 -1.56 1.46
CA ASP A 21 18.70 -2.74 1.05
C ASP A 21 19.53 -3.32 2.20
N ALA A 22 19.84 -2.52 3.23
CA ALA A 22 20.50 -2.98 4.44
C ALA A 22 19.56 -3.70 5.41
N ILE A 23 18.25 -3.75 5.10
CA ILE A 23 17.23 -4.42 5.92
C ILE A 23 16.94 -5.79 5.30
N PRO A 24 17.39 -6.91 5.90
CA PRO A 24 17.29 -8.24 5.29
C PRO A 24 15.86 -8.64 4.92
N ALA A 25 14.89 -8.29 5.77
CA ALA A 25 13.48 -8.62 5.56
C ALA A 25 12.87 -7.97 4.30
N THR A 26 13.38 -6.82 3.86
CA THR A 26 12.85 -6.11 2.69
C THR A 26 13.75 -6.26 1.46
N ALA A 27 15.01 -6.66 1.64
CA ALA A 27 15.96 -6.82 0.54
C ALA A 27 15.48 -7.84 -0.52
N GLN A 28 14.82 -8.92 -0.08
CA GLN A 28 14.31 -9.98 -0.96
C GLN A 28 12.79 -9.91 -1.20
N ALA A 29 12.11 -8.82 -0.83
CA ALA A 29 10.65 -8.73 -0.94
C ALA A 29 10.12 -8.76 -2.40
N TYR A 30 10.98 -8.61 -3.42
CA TYR A 30 10.60 -8.84 -4.82
C TYR A 30 10.17 -10.30 -5.08
N THR A 31 10.60 -11.24 -4.22
CA THR A 31 10.20 -12.66 -4.30
C THR A 31 8.75 -12.89 -3.89
N TRP A 32 8.11 -11.93 -3.22
CA TRP A 32 6.69 -11.98 -2.85
C TRP A 32 5.75 -11.64 -4.02
N ILE A 33 6.29 -11.17 -5.14
CA ILE A 33 5.51 -10.86 -6.34
C ILE A 33 5.31 -12.14 -7.14
N SER A 34 4.07 -12.62 -7.18
CA SER A 34 3.70 -13.83 -7.92
C SER A 34 3.63 -13.56 -9.42
N GLY A 35 4.01 -14.54 -10.23
CA GLY A 35 3.93 -14.49 -11.70
C GLY A 35 2.53 -14.70 -12.27
N ASP A 36 1.58 -15.06 -11.42
CA ASP A 36 0.17 -15.30 -11.71
C ASP A 36 -0.71 -14.52 -10.73
N LEU A 37 -2.02 -14.49 -10.97
CA LEU A 37 -2.98 -13.92 -10.03
C LEU A 37 -3.46 -15.02 -9.07
N PRO A 38 -3.06 -15.01 -7.77
CA PRO A 38 -3.49 -16.04 -6.83
C PRO A 38 -5.02 -16.10 -6.75
N ARG A 39 -5.60 -17.29 -6.54
CA ARG A 39 -7.06 -17.49 -6.50
C ARG A 39 -7.77 -16.54 -5.53
N GLU A 40 -7.15 -16.24 -4.39
CA GLU A 40 -7.68 -15.30 -3.40
C GLU A 40 -7.74 -13.85 -3.92
N HIS A 41 -6.75 -13.44 -4.73
CA HIS A 41 -6.73 -12.14 -5.39
C HIS A 41 -7.73 -12.11 -6.55
N ALA A 42 -7.83 -13.19 -7.33
CA ALA A 42 -8.80 -13.29 -8.41
C ALA A 42 -10.23 -13.08 -7.89
N LYS A 43 -10.64 -13.80 -6.83
CA LYS A 43 -11.94 -13.60 -6.16
C LYS A 43 -12.13 -12.18 -5.64
N PHE A 44 -11.09 -11.60 -5.05
CA PHE A 44 -11.13 -10.22 -4.57
C PHE A 44 -11.43 -9.24 -5.71
N HIS A 45 -10.73 -9.36 -6.84
CA HIS A 45 -10.93 -8.48 -7.99
C HIS A 45 -12.29 -8.68 -8.67
N SER A 46 -12.83 -9.90 -8.67
CA SER A 46 -14.09 -10.21 -9.37
C SER A 46 -15.35 -10.01 -8.53
N GLU A 47 -15.28 -10.14 -7.20
CA GLU A 47 -16.48 -10.22 -6.35
C GLU A 47 -16.61 -9.07 -5.33
N LYS A 48 -15.53 -8.33 -5.04
CA LYS A 48 -15.50 -7.38 -3.90
C LYS A 48 -15.40 -5.91 -4.29
N LEU A 49 -15.05 -5.60 -5.54
CA LEU A 49 -14.74 -4.25 -5.96
C LEU A 49 -15.89 -3.61 -6.74
N TYR A 50 -16.20 -2.36 -6.40
CA TYR A 50 -17.13 -1.53 -7.18
C TYR A 50 -16.47 -0.80 -8.35
N PHE A 51 -15.14 -0.67 -8.31
CA PHE A 51 -14.34 0.05 -9.29
C PHE A 51 -12.92 -0.51 -9.32
N LEU A 52 -12.23 -0.37 -10.44
CA LEU A 52 -10.84 -0.83 -10.58
C LEU A 52 -9.96 0.24 -11.22
N PRO A 53 -9.09 0.91 -10.43
CA PRO A 53 -8.04 1.75 -10.97
C PRO A 53 -7.07 0.93 -11.84
N LEU A 54 -6.88 1.37 -13.08
CA LEU A 54 -6.01 0.75 -14.07
C LEU A 54 -5.06 1.78 -14.69
N THR A 55 -3.77 1.45 -14.79
CA THR A 55 -2.80 2.24 -15.55
C THR A 55 -2.70 1.66 -16.94
N THR A 56 -2.92 2.50 -17.94
CA THR A 56 -2.65 2.25 -19.36
C THR A 56 -1.77 3.37 -19.93
N LEU A 57 -1.23 3.17 -21.12
CA LEU A 57 -0.38 4.14 -21.80
C LEU A 57 -1.11 4.73 -23.02
N ASP A 58 -0.99 6.05 -23.21
CA ASP A 58 -1.43 6.67 -24.45
C ASP A 58 -0.46 6.36 -25.61
N GLU A 59 -0.76 6.89 -26.81
CA GLU A 59 0.09 6.71 -28.00
C GLU A 59 1.50 7.29 -27.83
N GLN A 60 1.66 8.30 -26.98
CA GLN A 60 2.94 8.92 -26.66
C GLN A 60 3.68 8.19 -25.51
N GLY A 61 3.11 7.10 -25.00
CA GLY A 61 3.67 6.32 -23.89
C GLY A 61 3.50 6.99 -22.52
N ARG A 62 2.68 8.04 -22.41
CA ARG A 62 2.37 8.66 -21.11
C ARG A 62 1.36 7.77 -20.37
N PRO A 63 1.56 7.53 -19.07
CA PRO A 63 0.59 6.80 -18.29
C PRO A 63 -0.64 7.65 -18.05
N TRP A 64 -1.77 6.98 -18.08
CA TRP A 64 -3.03 7.47 -17.53
C TRP A 64 -3.57 6.43 -16.56
N GLY A 65 -4.00 6.90 -15.39
CA GLY A 65 -4.69 6.08 -14.42
C GLY A 65 -6.18 6.28 -14.63
N SER A 66 -6.87 5.25 -15.09
CA SER A 66 -8.31 5.25 -15.30
C SER A 66 -9.02 4.54 -14.16
N ILE A 67 -10.31 4.80 -13.98
CA ILE A 67 -11.17 4.02 -13.10
C ILE A 67 -12.08 3.19 -14.00
N LEU A 68 -11.78 1.90 -14.14
CA LEU A 68 -12.62 1.03 -14.93
C LEU A 68 -13.99 0.90 -14.25
N THR A 69 -14.99 1.42 -14.95
CA THR A 69 -16.43 1.35 -14.68
C THR A 69 -17.15 1.01 -15.99
N ASP A 70 -18.48 0.99 -15.99
CA ASP A 70 -19.24 1.10 -17.23
C ASP A 70 -18.77 2.38 -17.96
N GLY A 71 -18.32 2.26 -19.21
CA GLY A 71 -17.46 3.24 -19.88
C GLY A 71 -18.03 4.65 -19.88
N VAL A 72 -17.26 5.60 -19.31
CA VAL A 72 -17.63 7.01 -19.21
C VAL A 72 -16.89 7.81 -20.27
N GLU A 73 -17.60 8.68 -21.00
CA GLU A 73 -16.98 9.61 -21.94
C GLU A 73 -15.94 10.49 -21.24
N GLY A 74 -14.74 10.57 -21.80
CA GLY A 74 -13.61 11.29 -21.21
C GLY A 74 -12.73 10.47 -20.27
N ASP A 75 -13.09 9.22 -19.97
CA ASP A 75 -12.17 8.27 -19.33
C ASP A 75 -10.96 8.00 -20.25
N PRO A 76 -9.72 8.26 -19.78
CA PRO A 76 -8.52 7.95 -20.54
C PRO A 76 -8.40 6.50 -21.02
N PHE A 77 -9.09 5.54 -20.40
CA PHE A 77 -9.01 4.13 -20.79
C PHE A 77 -9.59 3.92 -22.18
N LEU A 78 -10.77 4.50 -22.44
CA LEU A 78 -11.43 4.40 -23.75
C LEU A 78 -10.59 5.11 -24.83
N ASP A 79 -10.06 6.29 -24.51
CA ASP A 79 -9.20 7.06 -25.39
C ASP A 79 -7.90 6.28 -25.71
N ASN A 80 -7.28 5.63 -24.71
CA ASN A 80 -6.03 4.87 -24.88
C ASN A 80 -6.20 3.56 -25.68
N LEU A 81 -7.37 2.93 -25.57
CA LEU A 81 -7.74 1.73 -26.32
C LEU A 81 -8.14 2.03 -27.78
N GLY A 82 -8.34 3.31 -28.13
CA GLY A 82 -8.76 3.71 -29.47
C GLY A 82 -10.08 3.08 -29.92
N CYS A 83 -10.97 2.70 -28.99
CA CYS A 83 -12.28 2.08 -29.26
C CYS A 83 -12.28 0.91 -30.28
N GLY A 84 -11.19 0.14 -30.37
CA GLY A 84 -11.03 -1.00 -31.28
C GLY A 84 -10.29 -0.70 -32.60
N GLU A 85 -9.79 0.53 -32.80
CA GLU A 85 -9.01 0.92 -33.98
C GLU A 85 -7.50 0.68 -33.82
N ARG A 86 -7.05 0.43 -32.58
CA ARG A 86 -5.64 0.21 -32.24
C ARG A 86 -5.38 -1.26 -31.91
N GLU A 87 -4.26 -1.78 -32.40
CA GLU A 87 -3.72 -3.05 -31.91
C GLU A 87 -3.25 -2.89 -30.46
N VAL A 88 -3.99 -3.48 -29.53
CA VAL A 88 -3.75 -3.38 -28.08
C VAL A 88 -3.09 -4.65 -27.51
N GLU A 89 -2.86 -5.67 -28.34
CA GLU A 89 -2.16 -6.87 -27.92
C GLU A 89 -0.75 -6.51 -27.42
N GLY A 90 -0.40 -7.04 -26.25
CA GLY A 90 0.89 -6.78 -25.62
C GLY A 90 1.00 -5.43 -24.89
N MET A 91 -0.05 -4.59 -24.92
CA MET A 91 -0.10 -3.33 -24.19
C MET A 91 0.09 -3.58 -22.69
N LEU A 92 1.00 -2.82 -22.06
CA LEU A 92 1.26 -2.90 -20.63
C LEU A 92 0.06 -2.36 -19.83
N VAL A 93 -0.36 -3.12 -18.82
CA VAL A 93 -1.45 -2.73 -17.91
C VAL A 93 -1.10 -3.08 -16.46
N ALA A 94 -1.55 -2.26 -15.53
CA ALA A 94 -1.48 -2.59 -14.10
C ALA A 94 -2.73 -2.09 -13.37
N GLY A 95 -3.20 -2.87 -12.40
CA GLY A 95 -4.39 -2.55 -11.63
C GLY A 95 -4.15 -2.64 -10.13
N ILE A 96 -4.98 -1.94 -9.37
CA ILE A 96 -5.01 -2.08 -7.91
C ILE A 96 -6.45 -2.14 -7.42
N GLY A 97 -6.83 -3.23 -6.76
CA GLY A 97 -8.11 -3.33 -6.10
C GLY A 97 -7.99 -2.80 -4.69
N VAL A 98 -8.91 -1.93 -4.27
CA VAL A 98 -9.00 -1.40 -2.91
C VAL A 98 -10.42 -1.60 -2.41
N GLU A 99 -10.58 -2.44 -1.39
CA GLU A 99 -11.84 -2.58 -0.65
C GLU A 99 -11.78 -1.65 0.56
N ALA A 100 -12.39 -0.47 0.44
CA ALA A 100 -12.30 0.58 1.44
C ALA A 100 -12.84 0.11 2.82
N ALA A 101 -13.89 -0.71 2.83
CA ALA A 101 -14.54 -1.22 4.04
C ALA A 101 -13.60 -2.03 4.95
N THR A 102 -12.64 -2.77 4.37
CA THR A 102 -11.74 -3.69 5.10
C THR A 102 -10.28 -3.24 5.06
N ARG A 103 -9.98 -2.16 4.31
CA ARG A 103 -8.61 -1.73 3.95
C ARG A 103 -7.82 -2.77 3.16
N ARG A 104 -8.47 -3.79 2.60
CA ARG A 104 -7.80 -4.81 1.79
C ARG A 104 -7.38 -4.20 0.46
N ARG A 105 -6.12 -4.45 0.07
CA ARG A 105 -5.55 -3.94 -1.17
C ARG A 105 -4.63 -4.95 -1.83
N ASN A 106 -4.90 -5.26 -3.10
CA ASN A 106 -4.08 -6.14 -3.92
C ASN A 106 -3.84 -5.48 -5.27
N LYS A 107 -2.62 -5.59 -5.79
CA LYS A 107 -2.28 -5.08 -7.12
C LYS A 107 -1.84 -6.19 -8.04
N PHE A 108 -2.00 -5.94 -9.33
CA PHE A 108 -1.47 -6.76 -10.40
C PHE A 108 -0.84 -5.90 -11.50
N ALA A 109 0.01 -6.51 -12.30
CA ALA A 109 0.58 -5.99 -13.53
C ALA A 109 0.56 -7.11 -14.57
N GLY A 110 0.53 -6.73 -15.84
CA GLY A 110 0.38 -7.67 -16.93
C GLY A 110 0.43 -7.02 -18.30
N LYS A 111 -0.04 -7.78 -19.27
CA LYS A 111 -0.25 -7.32 -20.64
C LYS A 111 -1.66 -7.64 -21.08
N VAL A 112 -2.25 -6.73 -21.84
CA VAL A 112 -3.49 -6.96 -22.56
C VAL A 112 -3.24 -8.02 -23.63
N VAL A 113 -4.13 -9.00 -23.71
CA VAL A 113 -4.15 -10.02 -24.77
C VAL A 113 -5.16 -9.61 -25.83
N GLU A 114 -6.37 -9.29 -25.38
CA GLU A 114 -7.47 -8.98 -26.28
C GLU A 114 -8.38 -7.94 -25.59
N VAL A 115 -8.97 -7.07 -26.41
CA VAL A 115 -10.03 -6.16 -25.98
C VAL A 115 -11.18 -6.30 -26.94
N ARG A 116 -12.35 -6.57 -26.40
CA ARG A 116 -13.59 -6.76 -27.15
C ARG A 116 -14.62 -5.74 -26.68
N ARG A 117 -15.45 -5.25 -27.59
CA ARG A 117 -16.64 -4.50 -27.19
C ARG A 117 -17.57 -5.47 -26.46
N GLY A 118 -18.01 -5.09 -25.27
CA GLY A 118 -18.99 -5.85 -24.51
C GLY A 118 -20.39 -5.71 -25.11
N LYS A 119 -21.37 -6.32 -24.44
CA LYS A 119 -22.75 -6.44 -24.93
C LYS A 119 -23.49 -5.10 -25.06
N SER A 120 -23.06 -4.06 -24.36
CA SER A 120 -23.58 -2.70 -24.47
C SER A 120 -22.57 -1.78 -25.18
N SER A 121 -23.05 -0.70 -25.78
CA SER A 121 -22.21 0.30 -26.47
C SER A 121 -21.13 0.93 -25.60
N HIS A 122 -21.25 0.83 -24.27
CA HIS A 122 -20.35 1.42 -23.28
C HIS A 122 -19.61 0.37 -22.44
N SER A 123 -19.77 -0.92 -22.74
CA SER A 123 -19.04 -1.99 -22.05
C SER A 123 -17.85 -2.45 -22.87
N VAL A 124 -16.74 -2.77 -22.20
CA VAL A 124 -15.53 -3.33 -22.80
C VAL A 124 -15.15 -4.58 -22.01
N GLU A 125 -14.91 -5.68 -22.71
CA GLU A 125 -14.33 -6.90 -22.16
C GLU A 125 -12.82 -6.90 -22.48
N PHE A 126 -11.98 -7.18 -21.50
CA PHE A 126 -10.53 -7.16 -21.67
C PHE A 126 -9.93 -8.41 -21.03
N ASP A 127 -9.16 -9.14 -21.84
CA ASP A 127 -8.38 -10.28 -21.39
C ASP A 127 -6.94 -9.83 -21.17
N LEU A 128 -6.37 -10.26 -20.05
CA LEU A 128 -5.00 -9.92 -19.69
C LEU A 128 -4.24 -11.14 -19.17
N VAL A 129 -2.94 -11.16 -19.43
CA VAL A 129 -2.01 -12.08 -18.78
C VAL A 129 -1.34 -11.32 -17.65
N VAL A 130 -1.68 -11.70 -16.41
CA VAL A 130 -0.99 -11.24 -15.21
C VAL A 130 0.41 -11.84 -15.20
N ASN A 131 1.40 -11.00 -14.98
CA ASN A 131 2.81 -11.39 -14.83
C ASN A 131 3.43 -10.86 -13.54
N GLY A 132 2.64 -10.26 -12.66
CA GLY A 132 3.06 -9.73 -11.39
C GLY A 132 1.86 -9.44 -10.51
N ALA A 133 1.73 -10.09 -9.36
CA ALA A 133 0.68 -9.80 -8.40
C ALA A 133 1.22 -9.81 -6.97
N ILE A 134 0.73 -8.90 -6.13
CA ILE A 134 1.12 -8.81 -4.73
C ILE A 134 0.02 -8.20 -3.86
N GLY A 135 -0.13 -8.72 -2.65
CA GLY A 135 -0.96 -8.11 -1.60
C GLY A 135 -0.19 -6.99 -0.91
N GLU A 136 -0.83 -5.84 -0.71
CA GLU A 136 -0.22 -4.68 -0.08
C GLU A 136 -0.76 -4.42 1.32
N CYS A 137 -0.02 -3.64 2.11
CA CYS A 137 -0.42 -3.36 3.49
C CYS A 137 -1.67 -2.46 3.56
N PRO A 138 -2.54 -2.63 4.56
CA PRO A 138 -3.77 -1.85 4.73
C PRO A 138 -3.56 -0.41 5.26
N LYS A 139 -2.30 0.05 5.31
CA LYS A 139 -1.95 1.34 5.91
C LYS A 139 -2.44 2.52 5.05
N CYS A 140 -2.84 3.57 5.74
CA CYS A 140 -3.31 4.83 5.16
C CYS A 140 -4.49 4.67 4.19
N ILE A 141 -5.36 3.69 4.45
CA ILE A 141 -6.67 3.56 3.79
C ILE A 141 -7.74 3.93 4.82
N THR A 142 -8.52 4.94 4.49
CA THR A 142 -9.70 5.36 5.26
C THR A 142 -10.82 4.36 5.04
N ILE A 143 -11.42 3.86 6.13
CA ILE A 143 -12.59 2.97 6.03
C ILE A 143 -13.80 3.83 5.70
N ARG A 144 -14.50 3.42 4.66
CA ARG A 144 -15.83 3.92 4.28
C ARG A 144 -16.62 2.77 3.66
N GLN A 145 -17.94 2.81 3.81
CA GLN A 145 -18.81 1.88 3.09
C GLN A 145 -19.19 2.48 1.75
N LEU A 146 -19.11 1.68 0.70
CA LEU A 146 -19.52 2.08 -0.63
C LEU A 146 -20.79 1.33 -1.01
N VAL A 147 -21.74 2.03 -1.63
CA VAL A 147 -22.99 1.48 -2.14
C VAL A 147 -23.09 1.71 -3.65
N PRO A 148 -23.71 0.80 -4.41
CA PRO A 148 -23.99 1.01 -5.83
C PRO A 148 -24.77 2.32 -6.06
N PHE A 149 -24.38 3.04 -7.11
CA PHE A 149 -25.03 4.26 -7.57
C PHE A 149 -25.20 4.22 -9.10
N PRO A 150 -26.11 3.38 -9.62
CA PRO A 150 -26.29 3.18 -11.07
C PRO A 150 -26.87 4.40 -11.80
N ARG A 151 -27.33 5.42 -11.06
CA ARG A 151 -27.88 6.68 -11.61
C ARG A 151 -26.81 7.76 -11.78
N ALA A 152 -25.54 7.39 -11.76
CA ALA A 152 -24.45 8.31 -12.09
C ALA A 152 -24.73 8.97 -13.45
N SER A 153 -24.49 10.27 -13.54
CA SER A 153 -24.71 11.07 -14.75
C SER A 153 -23.45 11.89 -14.98
N PRO A 154 -22.46 11.29 -15.68
CA PRO A 154 -21.15 11.88 -15.83
C PRO A 154 -21.22 13.20 -16.62
N LYS A 155 -20.45 14.19 -16.20
CA LYS A 155 -20.29 15.46 -16.93
C LYS A 155 -18.82 15.84 -17.00
N VAL A 156 -18.27 15.85 -18.22
CA VAL A 156 -16.91 16.34 -18.46
C VAL A 156 -16.90 17.86 -18.31
N VAL A 157 -16.13 18.36 -17.34
CA VAL A 157 -16.00 19.81 -17.07
C VAL A 157 -14.69 20.34 -17.64
N HIS A 158 -13.61 19.56 -17.54
CA HIS A 158 -12.33 19.87 -18.19
C HIS A 158 -11.86 18.65 -18.96
N LYS A 159 -11.46 18.84 -20.23
CA LYS A 159 -10.71 17.84 -21.02
C LYS A 159 -9.48 18.54 -21.61
N ARG A 160 -8.36 18.50 -20.88
CA ARG A 160 -7.09 19.12 -21.27
C ARG A 160 -5.99 18.04 -21.33
N PRO A 161 -6.02 17.14 -22.33
CA PRO A 161 -5.10 15.99 -22.40
C PRO A 161 -3.63 16.39 -22.56
N THR A 162 -3.38 17.64 -22.98
CA THR A 162 -2.06 18.26 -23.04
C THR A 162 -2.17 19.70 -22.55
N LEU A 163 -1.20 20.10 -21.73
CA LEU A 163 -1.01 21.45 -21.24
C LEU A 163 0.32 22.00 -21.76
N SER A 164 0.31 23.27 -22.15
CA SER A 164 1.50 24.05 -22.50
C SER A 164 2.38 24.28 -21.28
N LYS A 165 3.61 24.78 -21.47
CA LYS A 165 4.58 24.99 -20.39
C LYS A 165 4.07 25.92 -19.28
N ASP A 166 3.36 26.98 -19.63
CA ASP A 166 2.93 28.04 -18.71
C ASP A 166 1.48 27.89 -18.22
N ASP A 167 0.78 26.85 -18.68
CA ASP A 167 -0.57 26.54 -18.21
C ASP A 167 -0.60 26.26 -16.71
N ARG A 168 -1.74 26.48 -16.07
CA ARG A 168 -2.01 26.10 -14.68
C ARG A 168 -3.21 25.14 -14.64
N LEU A 169 -3.36 24.41 -13.54
CA LEU A 169 -4.60 23.68 -13.28
C LEU A 169 -5.74 24.69 -13.02
N ALA A 170 -6.95 24.31 -13.40
CA ALA A 170 -8.15 25.08 -13.03
C ALA A 170 -8.39 25.00 -11.51
N GLU A 171 -9.03 26.02 -10.95
CA GLU A 171 -9.19 26.18 -9.50
C GLU A 171 -10.03 25.05 -8.87
N ASP A 172 -11.03 24.54 -9.59
CA ASP A 172 -11.83 23.40 -9.18
C ASP A 172 -11.04 22.09 -9.14
N ALA A 173 -10.13 21.87 -10.10
CA ALA A 173 -9.20 20.75 -10.09
C ALA A 173 -8.21 20.84 -8.93
N ILE A 174 -7.66 22.04 -8.66
CA ILE A 174 -6.79 22.28 -7.49
C ILE A 174 -7.55 21.99 -6.20
N SER A 175 -8.76 22.55 -6.05
CA SER A 175 -9.61 22.35 -4.87
C SER A 175 -9.91 20.88 -4.62
N PHE A 176 -10.20 20.12 -5.68
CA PHE A 176 -10.43 18.67 -5.58
C PHE A 176 -9.16 17.92 -5.14
N ILE A 177 -7.98 18.26 -5.68
CA ILE A 177 -6.72 17.66 -5.25
C ILE A 177 -6.49 17.92 -3.75
N LEU A 178 -6.67 19.17 -3.31
CA LEU A 178 -6.45 19.57 -1.91
C LEU A 178 -7.45 18.92 -0.94
N SER A 179 -8.68 18.66 -1.36
CA SER A 179 -9.68 17.97 -0.51
C SER A 179 -9.54 16.45 -0.49
N SER A 180 -8.69 15.88 -1.34
CA SER A 180 -8.57 14.43 -1.49
C SER A 180 -7.81 13.77 -0.34
N ASP A 181 -8.32 12.64 0.13
CA ASP A 181 -7.65 11.78 1.11
C ASP A 181 -7.06 10.50 0.51
N THR A 182 -7.26 10.31 -0.80
CA THR A 182 -6.89 9.14 -1.57
C THR A 182 -6.47 9.56 -2.97
N VAL A 183 -5.43 8.93 -3.49
CA VAL A 183 -5.00 9.05 -4.88
C VAL A 183 -4.45 7.71 -5.38
N PHE A 184 -4.80 7.36 -6.61
CA PHE A 184 -4.18 6.24 -7.31
C PHE A 184 -3.01 6.75 -8.15
N LEU A 185 -1.85 6.14 -7.99
CA LEU A 185 -0.59 6.55 -8.62
C LEU A 185 -0.15 5.49 -9.64
N GLY A 186 -0.33 5.81 -10.91
CA GLY A 186 0.24 5.06 -12.02
C GLY A 186 1.66 5.51 -12.29
N ILE A 187 2.58 4.56 -12.50
CA ILE A 187 3.96 4.85 -12.88
C ILE A 187 4.39 3.95 -14.02
N THR A 188 5.25 4.47 -14.89
CA THR A 188 5.89 3.68 -15.94
C THR A 188 7.32 3.35 -15.57
N TYR A 189 7.74 2.18 -16.02
CA TYR A 189 9.13 1.80 -16.05
C TYR A 189 9.51 1.41 -17.47
N SER A 190 10.36 2.22 -18.08
CA SER A 190 10.91 2.01 -19.43
C SER A 190 12.36 1.58 -19.33
N THR A 191 12.69 0.48 -20.01
CA THR A 191 14.02 -0.12 -19.99
C THR A 191 14.91 0.44 -21.07
N PHE A 192 16.21 0.50 -20.80
CA PHE A 192 17.17 0.66 -21.88
C PHE A 192 17.22 -0.63 -22.72
N PRO A 193 17.38 -0.54 -24.05
CA PRO A 193 17.36 -1.70 -24.95
C PRO A 193 18.25 -2.87 -24.49
N ASN A 194 19.44 -2.57 -23.96
CA ASN A 194 20.42 -3.56 -23.51
C ASN A 194 19.99 -4.33 -22.24
N ASP A 195 19.14 -3.72 -21.40
CA ASP A 195 18.69 -4.29 -20.13
C ASP A 195 17.32 -4.98 -20.22
N THR A 196 16.57 -4.77 -21.32
CA THR A 196 15.19 -5.24 -21.53
C THR A 196 15.01 -6.74 -21.27
N ARG A 197 16.04 -7.56 -21.56
CA ARG A 197 16.00 -9.01 -21.34
C ARG A 197 16.00 -9.41 -19.86
N VAL A 198 16.68 -8.62 -19.02
CA VAL A 198 16.82 -8.87 -17.57
C VAL A 198 15.72 -8.16 -16.80
N TYR A 199 15.42 -6.93 -17.22
CA TYR A 199 14.41 -6.08 -16.65
C TYR A 199 13.54 -5.61 -17.81
N PRO A 200 12.33 -6.15 -18.03
CA PRO A 200 11.43 -5.67 -19.07
C PRO A 200 10.65 -4.42 -18.64
N SER A 201 10.20 -3.63 -19.61
CA SER A 201 9.34 -2.47 -19.35
C SER A 201 8.04 -2.93 -18.70
N ARG A 202 7.54 -2.12 -17.78
CA ARG A 202 6.31 -2.40 -17.03
C ARG A 202 5.62 -1.12 -16.60
N VAL A 203 4.35 -1.25 -16.29
CA VAL A 203 3.59 -0.20 -15.62
C VAL A 203 3.21 -0.69 -14.23
N GLY A 204 2.91 0.23 -13.33
CA GLY A 204 2.46 -0.08 -11.99
C GLY A 204 1.34 0.85 -11.57
N MET A 205 0.31 0.30 -10.95
CA MET A 205 -0.74 1.06 -10.28
C MET A 205 -0.57 0.93 -8.76
N ASN A 206 -0.70 2.05 -8.04
CA ASN A 206 -0.48 2.13 -6.60
C ASN A 206 -1.58 2.98 -5.95
N HIS A 207 -1.69 2.91 -4.64
CA HIS A 207 -2.61 3.73 -3.86
C HIS A 207 -1.82 4.47 -2.79
N ARG A 208 -2.02 5.79 -2.71
CA ARG A 208 -1.59 6.62 -1.58
C ARG A 208 -2.81 7.21 -0.91
N GLY A 209 -2.85 7.14 0.41
CA GLY A 209 -3.90 7.77 1.18
C GLY A 209 -3.33 8.44 2.41
N GLY A 210 -4.16 9.29 3.02
CA GLY A 210 -3.78 10.15 4.13
C GLY A 210 -5.01 10.80 4.74
N ARG A 211 -4.80 11.93 5.44
CA ARG A 211 -5.90 12.81 5.85
C ARG A 211 -6.23 13.75 4.68
N PRO A 212 -7.48 14.17 4.47
CA PRO A 212 -7.80 15.22 3.50
C PRO A 212 -6.83 16.41 3.65
N GLY A 213 -6.22 16.88 2.56
CA GLY A 213 -5.19 17.92 2.60
C GLY A 213 -3.74 17.43 2.68
N PHE A 214 -3.48 16.11 2.68
CA PHE A 214 -2.11 15.60 2.63
C PHE A 214 -1.45 15.74 1.25
N ILE A 215 -2.25 15.94 0.20
CA ILE A 215 -1.81 16.18 -1.17
C ILE A 215 -1.89 17.66 -1.43
N LEU A 216 -0.80 18.26 -1.88
CA LEU A 216 -0.71 19.71 -2.10
C LEU A 216 -0.45 20.02 -3.56
N VAL A 217 -0.77 21.24 -3.98
CA VAL A 217 -0.40 21.79 -5.29
C VAL A 217 0.44 23.02 -5.01
N ARG A 218 1.64 23.11 -5.60
CA ARG A 218 2.53 24.26 -5.41
C ARG A 218 1.86 25.57 -5.82
N PRO A 219 1.63 26.54 -4.91
CA PRO A 219 1.11 27.84 -5.27
C PRO A 219 1.93 28.56 -6.36
N SER A 220 3.25 28.39 -6.39
CA SER A 220 4.12 29.11 -7.33
C SER A 220 3.75 28.86 -8.80
N ASP A 221 3.47 27.61 -9.15
CA ASP A 221 3.18 27.19 -10.53
C ASP A 221 1.72 26.74 -10.75
N GLY A 222 0.97 26.44 -9.68
CA GLY A 222 -0.43 26.02 -9.75
C GLY A 222 -0.65 24.71 -10.51
N ARG A 223 0.37 23.85 -10.61
CA ARG A 223 0.27 22.59 -11.37
C ARG A 223 1.21 21.47 -10.93
N THR A 224 2.19 21.75 -10.08
CA THR A 224 3.03 20.71 -9.50
C THR A 224 2.33 20.14 -8.27
N ILE A 225 1.89 18.89 -8.37
CA ILE A 225 1.28 18.16 -7.26
C ILE A 225 2.39 17.58 -6.39
N VAL A 226 2.27 17.71 -5.07
CA VAL A 226 3.24 17.23 -4.08
C VAL A 226 2.59 16.13 -3.25
N LEU A 227 3.16 14.93 -3.32
CA LEU A 227 2.68 13.72 -2.65
C LEU A 227 3.71 13.26 -1.62
N PRO A 228 3.46 13.44 -0.31
CA PRO A 228 4.36 12.94 0.70
C PRO A 228 4.33 11.41 0.77
N ASP A 229 5.49 10.80 0.93
CA ASP A 229 5.62 9.36 1.17
C ASP A 229 5.52 9.06 2.66
N PHE A 230 4.51 8.28 3.05
CA PHE A 230 4.36 7.79 4.42
C PHE A 230 5.00 6.41 4.60
N SER A 231 5.37 6.08 5.84
CA SER A 231 6.03 4.80 6.16
C SER A 231 5.11 3.60 5.90
N GLY A 232 5.37 2.90 4.79
CA GLY A 232 4.68 1.67 4.38
C GLY A 232 5.50 0.39 4.60
N ASN A 233 5.26 -0.60 3.73
CA ASN A 233 5.95 -1.90 3.71
C ASN A 233 7.39 -1.85 3.16
N ARG A 234 7.89 -0.66 2.77
CA ARG A 234 9.27 -0.43 2.27
C ARG A 234 9.65 -1.27 1.05
N ILE A 235 8.66 -1.77 0.29
CA ILE A 235 8.86 -2.48 -0.99
C ILE A 235 9.33 -1.48 -2.06
N MET A 236 8.80 -0.26 -2.04
CA MET A 236 9.09 0.83 -3.00
C MET A 236 8.70 0.50 -4.44
N SER A 237 7.67 -0.33 -4.63
CA SER A 237 7.06 -0.68 -5.92
C SER A 237 6.33 0.49 -6.62
N SER A 238 6.26 1.66 -5.97
CA SER A 238 5.65 2.89 -6.48
C SER A 238 6.67 3.91 -7.02
N VAL A 239 7.96 3.54 -7.08
CA VAL A 239 9.03 4.48 -7.46
C VAL A 239 9.61 4.06 -8.81
N GLY A 240 9.35 4.88 -9.83
CA GLY A 240 9.94 4.71 -11.16
C GLY A 240 11.44 5.05 -11.20
N THR A 241 12.09 4.70 -12.30
CA THR A 241 13.54 4.80 -12.48
C THR A 241 14.04 6.13 -13.02
N SER A 242 15.36 6.25 -13.20
CA SER A 242 16.15 7.42 -13.62
C SER A 242 15.56 8.25 -14.77
N LYS A 243 15.72 9.59 -14.66
CA LYS A 243 14.94 10.69 -15.29
C LYS A 243 13.53 10.77 -14.70
N PRO A 244 12.91 11.96 -14.56
CA PRO A 244 11.59 12.06 -13.96
C PRO A 244 10.60 11.17 -14.71
N PRO A 245 10.16 10.02 -14.15
CA PRO A 245 9.39 9.07 -14.93
C PRO A 245 7.99 9.66 -15.18
N PRO A 246 7.39 9.37 -16.34
CA PRO A 246 5.98 9.64 -16.54
C PRO A 246 5.15 8.97 -15.43
N ALA A 247 4.17 9.68 -14.89
CA ALA A 247 3.28 9.23 -13.85
C ALA A 247 1.86 9.73 -14.10
N SER A 248 0.89 8.99 -13.58
CA SER A 248 -0.51 9.40 -13.56
C SER A 248 -1.03 9.44 -12.14
N LEU A 249 -1.96 10.37 -11.91
CA LEU A 249 -2.69 10.48 -10.65
C LEU A 249 -4.19 10.41 -10.96
N THR A 250 -4.91 9.64 -10.16
CA THR A 250 -6.37 9.54 -10.26
C THR A 250 -6.98 9.83 -8.91
N PHE A 251 -7.77 10.89 -8.84
CA PHE A 251 -8.48 11.30 -7.63
C PHE A 251 -9.94 10.94 -7.77
N VAL A 252 -10.54 10.47 -6.68
CA VAL A 252 -11.93 10.05 -6.62
C VAL A 252 -12.58 10.70 -5.41
N ASN A 253 -13.69 11.40 -5.63
CA ASN A 253 -14.55 11.84 -4.55
C ASN A 253 -15.67 10.81 -4.38
N PHE A 254 -15.62 10.01 -3.32
CA PHE A 254 -16.62 8.96 -3.08
C PHE A 254 -18.00 9.54 -2.71
N THR A 255 -18.10 10.78 -2.25
CA THR A 255 -19.36 11.42 -1.88
C THR A 255 -20.12 11.96 -3.10
N THR A 256 -19.43 12.57 -4.06
CA THR A 256 -20.06 13.14 -5.27
C THR A 256 -19.95 12.23 -6.49
N GLY A 257 -18.98 11.32 -6.49
CA GLY A 257 -18.60 10.49 -7.62
C GLY A 257 -17.73 11.18 -8.66
N ASP A 258 -17.17 12.35 -8.33
CA ASP A 258 -16.29 13.07 -9.25
C ASP A 258 -14.96 12.34 -9.38
N ILE A 259 -14.37 12.39 -10.58
CA ILE A 259 -13.09 11.77 -10.90
C ILE A 259 -12.21 12.79 -11.63
N LEU A 260 -10.99 12.96 -11.14
CA LEU A 260 -9.96 13.76 -11.78
C LEU A 260 -8.82 12.84 -12.23
N TYR A 261 -8.61 12.79 -13.54
CA TYR A 261 -7.53 12.07 -14.19
C TYR A 261 -6.39 13.03 -14.49
N VAL A 262 -5.16 12.66 -14.16
CA VAL A 262 -3.98 13.49 -14.34
C VAL A 262 -2.84 12.66 -14.93
N THR A 263 -2.10 13.24 -15.87
CA THR A 263 -0.82 12.70 -16.37
C THR A 263 0.27 13.76 -16.22
N GLY A 264 1.49 13.34 -15.90
CA GLY A 264 2.59 14.26 -15.63
C GLY A 264 3.95 13.57 -15.49
N ASN A 265 4.96 14.36 -15.14
CA ASN A 265 6.31 13.87 -14.90
C ASN A 265 6.59 13.85 -13.40
N ALA A 266 6.86 12.68 -12.85
CA ALA A 266 7.16 12.50 -11.43
C ALA A 266 8.64 12.75 -11.12
N THR A 267 8.96 13.27 -9.96
CA THR A 267 10.31 13.32 -9.39
C THR A 267 10.26 12.86 -7.94
N ASN A 268 11.11 11.90 -7.59
CA ASN A 268 11.20 11.38 -6.22
C ASN A 268 12.34 12.07 -5.50
N LEU A 269 12.02 12.75 -4.40
CA LEU A 269 12.95 13.58 -3.62
C LEU A 269 13.13 12.98 -2.23
N VAL A 270 14.37 12.99 -1.74
CA VAL A 270 14.74 12.40 -0.46
C VAL A 270 15.64 13.33 0.35
N GLY A 271 15.53 13.28 1.67
CA GLY A 271 16.37 14.03 2.60
C GLY A 271 16.26 15.56 2.41
N PRO A 272 17.38 16.29 2.25
CA PRO A 272 17.34 17.75 2.14
C PRO A 272 16.50 18.29 0.98
N GLU A 273 16.47 17.59 -0.17
CA GLU A 273 15.72 18.05 -1.36
C GLU A 273 14.20 18.01 -1.13
N SER A 274 13.70 16.97 -0.45
CA SER A 274 12.28 16.89 -0.08
C SER A 274 11.93 17.88 1.02
N GLN A 275 12.81 18.04 2.02
CA GLN A 275 12.61 19.00 3.12
C GLN A 275 12.62 20.46 2.65
N ALA A 276 13.32 20.78 1.56
CA ALA A 276 13.28 22.10 0.94
C ALA A 276 11.91 22.44 0.35
N ILE A 277 11.16 21.44 -0.14
CA ILE A 277 9.80 21.64 -0.68
C ILE A 277 8.74 21.54 0.42
N MET A 278 8.87 20.55 1.29
CA MET A 278 7.93 20.28 2.39
C MET A 278 8.74 20.01 3.67
N PRO A 279 8.89 21.01 4.55
CA PRO A 279 9.64 20.85 5.79
C PRO A 279 9.17 19.65 6.61
N PHE A 280 10.11 18.95 7.24
CA PHE A 280 9.88 17.73 8.03
C PHE A 280 9.39 16.51 7.25
N GLN A 281 9.41 16.55 5.91
CA GLN A 281 9.10 15.42 5.05
C GLN A 281 10.39 14.86 4.44
N ASN A 282 10.79 13.64 4.85
CA ASN A 282 12.03 13.03 4.39
C ASN A 282 11.94 12.44 2.98
N THR A 283 10.74 12.14 2.50
CA THR A 283 10.50 11.50 1.19
C THR A 283 9.21 12.01 0.59
N LEU A 284 9.24 12.46 -0.66
CA LEU A 284 8.04 12.86 -1.39
C LEU A 284 8.21 12.67 -2.89
N THR A 285 7.09 12.58 -3.59
CA THR A 285 7.02 12.58 -5.05
C THR A 285 6.35 13.86 -5.51
N THR A 286 6.99 14.64 -6.36
CA THR A 286 6.35 15.76 -7.07
C THR A 286 5.91 15.30 -8.45
N VAL A 287 4.71 15.67 -8.91
CA VAL A 287 4.23 15.41 -10.27
C VAL A 287 3.95 16.72 -10.97
N TYR A 288 4.78 17.05 -11.97
CA TYR A 288 4.52 18.20 -12.84
C TYR A 288 3.45 17.82 -13.86
N VAL A 289 2.25 18.39 -13.73
CA VAL A 289 1.11 17.98 -14.55
C VAL A 289 1.27 18.43 -15.99
N THR A 290 1.10 17.50 -16.92
CA THR A 290 1.17 17.73 -18.38
C THR A 290 -0.18 17.57 -19.08
N GLY A 291 -1.20 17.04 -18.40
CA GLY A 291 -2.56 16.91 -18.90
C GLY A 291 -3.51 16.45 -17.80
N TYR A 292 -4.79 16.81 -17.91
CA TYR A 292 -5.83 16.36 -16.99
C TYR A 292 -7.23 16.36 -17.61
N THR A 293 -8.12 15.55 -17.03
CA THR A 293 -9.55 15.52 -17.34
C THR A 293 -10.34 15.46 -16.03
N LEU A 294 -11.27 16.39 -15.83
CA LEU A 294 -12.20 16.40 -14.70
C LEU A 294 -13.60 16.00 -15.17
N ILE A 295 -14.14 14.96 -14.56
CA ILE A 295 -15.49 14.47 -14.83
C ILE A 295 -16.26 14.44 -13.51
N LEU A 296 -17.37 15.15 -13.46
CA LEU A 296 -18.26 15.15 -12.30
C LEU A 296 -19.24 13.98 -12.36
N ASN A 297 -19.64 13.47 -11.20
CA ASN A 297 -20.71 12.47 -11.05
C ASN A 297 -20.52 11.21 -11.92
N ALA A 298 -19.26 10.76 -12.06
CA ALA A 298 -18.85 9.69 -12.97
C ALA A 298 -18.82 8.30 -12.33
N LEU A 299 -18.41 8.19 -11.06
CA LEU A 299 -18.26 6.89 -10.39
C LEU A 299 -19.64 6.21 -10.24
N PRO A 300 -19.79 4.90 -10.49
CA PRO A 300 -21.06 4.17 -10.33
C PRO A 300 -21.30 3.65 -8.91
N CYS A 301 -20.58 4.18 -7.92
CA CYS A 301 -20.79 3.91 -6.49
C CYS A 301 -20.57 5.18 -5.66
N ARG A 302 -21.19 5.24 -4.48
CA ARG A 302 -21.06 6.36 -3.55
C ARG A 302 -20.67 5.87 -2.18
N GLU A 303 -20.05 6.73 -1.40
CA GLU A 303 -20.01 6.57 0.04
C GLU A 303 -21.44 6.51 0.59
N ASP A 304 -21.71 5.52 1.44
CA ASP A 304 -22.98 5.41 2.15
C ASP A 304 -23.11 6.58 3.14
N PRO A 305 -24.11 7.48 2.98
CA PRO A 305 -24.31 8.61 3.89
C PRO A 305 -24.58 8.19 5.35
N ALA A 306 -25.03 6.96 5.57
CA ALA A 306 -25.25 6.42 6.92
C ALA A 306 -23.96 5.85 7.55
N SER A 307 -22.89 5.69 6.75
CA SER A 307 -21.64 5.11 7.24
C SER A 307 -20.79 6.13 7.99
N ASN A 308 -20.14 5.67 9.04
CA ASN A 308 -19.15 6.48 9.74
C ASN A 308 -17.77 6.27 9.10
N ILE A 309 -17.20 7.33 8.54
CA ILE A 309 -15.83 7.31 8.01
C ILE A 309 -14.88 7.05 9.17
N GLN A 310 -14.01 6.03 9.06
CA GLN A 310 -12.96 5.78 10.04
C GLN A 310 -11.59 6.09 9.45
N PRO A 311 -10.97 7.22 9.82
CA PRO A 311 -9.60 7.53 9.42
C PRO A 311 -8.63 6.40 9.80
N ASN A 312 -7.57 6.27 9.02
CA ASN A 312 -6.52 5.33 9.36
C ASN A 312 -5.67 5.91 10.52
N PRO A 313 -5.47 5.17 11.64
CA PRO A 313 -4.68 5.68 12.77
C PRO A 313 -3.20 5.90 12.41
N TYR A 314 -2.73 5.31 11.31
CA TYR A 314 -1.36 5.49 10.82
C TYR A 314 -1.20 6.67 9.85
N SER A 315 -2.28 7.39 9.51
CA SER A 315 -2.20 8.58 8.65
C SER A 315 -1.54 9.74 9.42
N PRO A 316 -0.34 10.20 9.00
CA PRO A 316 0.36 11.27 9.68
C PRO A 316 -0.43 12.59 9.68
N PRO A 317 -0.07 13.54 10.57
CA PRO A 317 -0.57 14.90 10.49
C PRO A 317 -0.27 15.55 9.12
N ILE A 318 -1.13 16.47 8.71
CA ILE A 318 -0.92 17.26 7.49
C ILE A 318 0.30 18.17 7.70
N ARG A 319 1.15 18.24 6.68
CA ARG A 319 2.28 19.16 6.61
C ARG A 319 2.04 20.14 5.47
N PHE A 320 2.68 21.30 5.52
CA PHE A 320 2.55 22.36 4.52
C PHE A 320 3.81 22.46 3.65
N LEU A 321 3.67 23.05 2.47
CA LEU A 321 4.81 23.39 1.63
C LEU A 321 5.62 24.54 2.26
N ALA A 322 6.91 24.61 1.94
CA ALA A 322 7.76 25.71 2.40
C ALA A 322 7.31 27.09 1.86
N GLU A 323 6.66 27.11 0.69
CA GLU A 323 6.13 28.33 0.05
C GLU A 323 4.72 28.71 0.56
N GLU A 324 4.08 27.86 1.35
CA GLU A 324 2.83 28.18 2.03
C GLU A 324 3.15 28.93 3.33
N LYS A 325 2.37 29.97 3.63
CA LYS A 325 2.40 30.54 4.98
C LYS A 325 1.77 29.50 5.91
N PRO A 326 2.51 28.89 6.84
CA PRO A 326 1.86 28.05 7.83
C PRO A 326 0.85 28.94 8.57
N PRO A 327 -0.32 28.43 9.00
CA PRO A 327 -1.09 29.10 10.03
C PRO A 327 -0.12 29.42 11.17
N SER A 328 -0.24 30.62 11.76
CA SER A 328 0.73 31.30 12.64
C SER A 328 1.06 30.60 13.97
N LEU A 329 1.07 29.26 13.99
CA LEU A 329 1.25 28.39 15.15
C LEU A 329 2.71 28.04 15.41
N PHE A 330 3.64 28.37 14.51
CA PHE A 330 5.06 28.03 14.67
C PHE A 330 5.94 29.27 14.58
N ASP A 331 6.41 29.73 15.74
CA ASP A 331 7.53 30.65 15.88
C ASP A 331 8.83 29.92 15.48
N THR A 332 9.38 30.28 14.33
CA THR A 332 10.58 29.69 13.74
C THR A 332 11.88 30.12 14.44
N SER A 333 11.82 30.92 15.50
CA SER A 333 13.00 31.36 16.27
C SER A 333 13.59 30.31 17.20
N LYS A 334 12.95 29.14 17.38
CA LYS A 334 13.42 28.07 18.27
C LYS A 334 13.57 26.75 17.54
N THR A 335 14.75 26.14 17.66
CA THR A 335 15.03 24.77 17.22
C THR A 335 14.03 23.81 17.88
N LEU A 336 13.13 23.22 17.09
CA LEU A 336 12.12 22.28 17.57
C LEU A 336 12.80 20.98 18.04
N MET A 337 13.01 20.89 19.35
CA MET A 337 13.42 19.65 20.02
C MET A 337 12.19 18.77 20.22
N ALA A 338 12.15 17.61 19.57
CA ALA A 338 11.10 16.62 19.84
C ALA A 338 11.43 15.83 21.12
N THR A 339 10.54 15.87 22.11
CA THR A 339 10.64 15.03 23.30
C THR A 339 9.76 13.80 23.14
N LEU A 340 10.34 12.60 23.33
CA LEU A 340 9.58 11.36 23.36
C LEU A 340 8.70 11.34 24.63
N LEU A 341 7.38 11.52 24.46
CA LEU A 341 6.44 11.59 25.58
C LEU A 341 6.13 10.21 26.17
N CYS A 342 5.95 9.18 25.32
CA CYS A 342 5.65 7.84 25.80
C CYS A 342 5.98 6.77 24.75
N THR A 343 6.23 5.55 25.20
CA THR A 343 6.33 4.34 24.37
C THR A 343 5.38 3.28 24.88
N ALA A 344 4.52 2.73 24.02
CA ALA A 344 3.62 1.63 24.37
C ALA A 344 3.81 0.46 23.38
N PRO A 345 4.04 -0.77 23.84
CA PRO A 345 4.08 -1.93 22.97
C PRO A 345 2.67 -2.27 22.47
N LEU A 346 2.50 -2.40 21.15
CA LEU A 346 1.27 -2.89 20.51
C LEU A 346 1.50 -4.32 20.01
N SER A 347 0.64 -5.25 20.43
CA SER A 347 0.70 -6.65 19.98
C SER A 347 0.12 -6.78 18.55
N PRO A 348 0.73 -7.57 17.64
CA PRO A 348 0.23 -7.74 16.26
C PRO A 348 -1.14 -8.43 16.16
N HIS A 349 -1.63 -9.05 17.25
CA HIS A 349 -2.88 -9.79 17.26
C HIS A 349 -4.14 -8.93 17.43
N SER A 350 -4.02 -7.61 17.46
CA SER A 350 -5.15 -6.69 17.48
C SER A 350 -5.06 -5.70 16.31
N LEU A 351 -5.59 -6.11 15.16
CA LEU A 351 -6.22 -5.18 14.19
C LEU A 351 -7.62 -4.73 14.68
N GLY A 352 -7.96 -5.02 15.94
CA GLY A 352 -9.10 -4.46 16.66
C GLY A 352 -8.75 -3.12 17.28
N GLU A 353 -9.81 -2.34 17.55
CA GLU A 353 -9.77 -0.99 18.11
C GLU A 353 -8.76 -0.84 19.26
N SER A 354 -8.09 0.31 19.29
CA SER A 354 -7.16 0.65 20.36
C SER A 354 -7.87 0.58 21.72
N SER A 355 -7.31 -0.16 22.68
CA SER A 355 -7.84 -0.24 24.05
C SER A 355 -7.88 1.11 24.80
N LYS A 356 -7.26 2.16 24.24
CA LYS A 356 -7.32 3.55 24.72
C LYS A 356 -7.32 4.53 23.55
N GLU A 357 -8.11 5.59 23.66
CA GLU A 357 -8.09 6.71 22.71
C GLU A 357 -6.72 7.42 22.78
N LEU A 358 -6.03 7.51 21.64
CA LEU A 358 -4.71 8.11 21.54
C LEU A 358 -4.87 9.58 21.15
N ALA A 359 -4.86 10.47 22.15
CA ALA A 359 -4.95 11.92 21.92
C ALA A 359 -3.64 12.46 21.33
N ILE A 360 -3.61 12.67 20.00
CA ILE A 360 -2.50 13.31 19.30
C ILE A 360 -2.82 14.79 19.14
N ASN A 361 -2.25 15.63 20.00
CA ASN A 361 -2.41 17.08 19.92
C ASN A 361 -1.67 17.66 18.69
N PRO A 362 -2.07 18.84 18.19
CA PRO A 362 -1.33 19.55 17.15
C PRO A 362 0.15 19.71 17.54
N GLY A 363 1.07 19.29 16.67
CA GLY A 363 2.51 19.29 16.91
C GLY A 363 3.10 17.99 17.48
N HIS A 364 2.27 17.02 17.89
CA HIS A 364 2.72 15.69 18.28
C HIS A 364 2.86 14.76 17.06
N ASN A 365 3.93 13.96 17.02
CA ASN A 365 4.10 12.86 16.07
C ASN A 365 3.99 11.53 16.82
N ALA A 366 3.21 10.59 16.29
CA ALA A 366 3.16 9.22 16.78
C ALA A 366 3.82 8.28 15.75
N SER A 367 4.95 7.68 16.12
CA SER A 367 5.69 6.73 15.27
C SER A 367 5.48 5.30 15.80
N PHE A 368 4.86 4.43 15.00
CA PHE A 368 4.57 3.05 15.37
C PHE A 368 5.54 2.08 14.68
N TRP A 369 6.30 1.33 15.47
CA TRP A 369 7.31 0.38 15.01
C TRP A 369 6.80 -1.05 15.17
N THR A 370 6.60 -1.76 14.06
CA THR A 370 6.40 -3.21 14.07
C THR A 370 7.76 -3.90 14.06
N LEU A 371 8.14 -4.53 15.18
CA LEU A 371 9.36 -5.34 15.27
C LEU A 371 9.08 -6.76 14.75
N PRO A 372 9.98 -7.36 13.96
CA PRO A 372 9.88 -8.78 13.64
C PRO A 372 10.07 -9.64 14.91
N PRO A 373 9.39 -10.80 15.02
CA PRO A 373 9.39 -11.63 16.23
C PRO A 373 10.77 -12.15 16.66
N SER A 374 11.78 -12.06 15.79
CA SER A 374 13.12 -12.60 16.00
C SER A 374 14.08 -11.70 16.79
N SER A 375 13.65 -10.51 17.22
CA SER A 375 14.44 -9.71 18.17
C SER A 375 14.22 -10.23 19.59
N GLY A 376 15.02 -11.23 19.98
CA GLY A 376 15.17 -11.64 21.38
C GLY A 376 15.42 -10.41 22.26
N ARG A 377 15.10 -10.52 23.56
CA ARG A 377 15.13 -9.47 24.61
C ARG A 377 16.52 -8.81 24.79
N GLY A 378 17.07 -8.23 23.74
CA GLY A 378 18.29 -7.45 23.70
C GLY A 378 17.90 -5.98 23.69
N ASN A 379 18.28 -5.31 24.78
CA ASN A 379 18.16 -3.88 25.09
C ASN A 379 17.46 -2.99 24.03
N ILE A 380 16.12 -2.97 24.11
CA ILE A 380 15.20 -2.10 23.35
C ILE A 380 15.65 -0.63 23.35
N SER A 381 16.29 -0.18 24.44
CA SER A 381 16.78 1.19 24.61
C SER A 381 17.90 1.60 23.65
N THR A 382 18.72 0.67 23.17
CA THR A 382 19.85 0.98 22.27
C THR A 382 19.37 1.08 20.83
N TRP A 383 18.45 0.20 20.41
CA TRP A 383 17.82 0.27 19.09
C TRP A 383 16.94 1.51 18.91
N LEU A 384 16.20 1.90 19.95
CA LEU A 384 15.37 3.11 19.92
C LEU A 384 16.20 4.38 19.78
N ARG A 385 17.38 4.47 20.41
CA ARG A 385 18.31 5.59 20.20
C ARG A 385 18.82 5.67 18.75
N HIS A 386 19.10 4.54 18.12
CA HIS A 386 19.46 4.50 16.70
C HIS A 386 18.31 4.84 15.75
N ALA A 387 17.07 4.47 16.08
CA ALA A 387 15.88 4.84 15.30
C ALA A 387 15.56 6.34 15.44
N GLN A 388 15.67 6.89 16.64
CA GLN A 388 15.45 8.31 16.94
C GLN A 388 16.50 9.20 16.26
N ALA A 389 17.77 8.80 16.24
CA ALA A 389 18.83 9.51 15.51
C ALA A 389 18.60 9.51 13.98
N ARG A 390 18.02 8.44 13.43
CA ARG A 390 17.68 8.34 12.00
C ARG A 390 16.46 9.15 11.59
N GLU A 391 15.47 9.30 12.47
CA GLU A 391 14.30 10.16 12.21
C GLU A 391 14.59 11.66 12.44
N THR A 392 15.60 12.00 13.27
CA THR A 392 15.96 13.40 13.60
C THR A 392 17.20 13.93 12.86
N GLY A 393 17.97 13.08 12.17
CA GLY A 393 19.11 13.51 11.34
C GLY A 393 20.42 13.80 12.07
N LEU A 394 20.58 13.36 13.34
CA LEU A 394 21.81 13.56 14.11
C LEU A 394 22.72 12.32 13.99
N TRP A 395 23.81 12.42 13.21
CA TRP A 395 24.93 11.47 13.27
C TRP A 395 26.20 12.17 13.75
N ASP A 396 26.81 11.64 14.81
CA ASP A 396 28.22 11.86 15.16
C ASP A 396 28.97 10.50 15.02
N TRP A 397 30.16 10.52 14.43
CA TRP A 397 30.84 9.34 13.86
C TRP A 397 31.64 8.49 14.88
N ALA A 398 31.50 8.73 16.19
CA ALA A 398 32.37 8.14 17.20
C ALA A 398 32.00 6.72 17.71
N ASP A 399 30.75 6.26 17.60
CA ASP A 399 30.25 5.15 18.46
C ASP A 399 30.13 3.74 17.81
N VAL A 400 30.57 3.52 16.56
CA VAL A 400 30.33 2.24 15.84
C VAL A 400 31.23 1.07 16.28
N ARG A 401 32.18 1.24 17.20
CA ARG A 401 33.03 0.12 17.66
C ARG A 401 32.57 -0.43 19.01
N LYS A 402 31.57 -1.33 19.02
CA LYS A 402 31.41 -2.45 20.00
C LYS A 402 30.00 -3.07 19.90
N THR A 403 29.84 -4.18 19.18
CA THR A 403 29.00 -5.34 19.62
C THR A 403 29.09 -6.49 18.61
N LYS A 404 29.42 -7.71 19.08
CA LYS A 404 29.47 -8.97 18.32
C LYS A 404 28.06 -9.60 18.16
N ALA A 405 27.83 -10.32 17.07
CA ALA A 405 26.57 -11.02 16.75
C ALA A 405 26.54 -12.49 17.27
N PRO A 406 25.37 -13.07 17.62
CA PRO A 406 25.22 -14.52 17.84
C PRO A 406 24.59 -15.29 16.64
N HIS A 407 24.78 -16.62 16.66
CA HIS A 407 24.68 -17.61 15.57
C HIS A 407 23.29 -17.91 14.96
N GLN A 408 23.32 -18.47 13.74
CA GLN A 408 22.29 -18.44 12.69
C GLN A 408 21.46 -19.73 12.48
N SER A 409 21.56 -20.77 13.30
CA SER A 409 21.06 -22.12 12.92
C SER A 409 19.64 -22.50 13.36
N SER A 410 18.97 -21.75 14.25
CA SER A 410 17.72 -22.22 14.88
C SER A 410 16.42 -21.70 14.23
N GLN A 411 16.48 -20.70 13.34
CA GLN A 411 15.30 -19.98 12.86
C GLN A 411 14.58 -20.63 11.66
N LYS A 412 15.14 -21.68 11.05
CA LYS A 412 14.73 -22.11 9.71
C LYS A 412 13.66 -23.23 9.65
N ARG A 413 13.14 -23.76 10.76
CA ARG A 413 12.20 -24.90 10.74
C ARG A 413 10.80 -24.67 11.31
N ILE A 414 10.48 -23.51 11.89
CA ILE A 414 9.17 -23.27 12.54
C ILE A 414 8.14 -22.63 11.59
N LEU A 415 8.57 -22.12 10.42
CA LEU A 415 7.70 -21.34 9.52
C LEU A 415 6.87 -22.17 8.51
N ASP A 416 7.07 -23.49 8.42
CA ASP A 416 6.48 -24.30 7.34
C ASP A 416 5.17 -25.04 7.70
N LEU A 417 4.60 -24.89 8.91
CA LEU A 417 3.47 -25.73 9.39
C LEU A 417 2.14 -25.02 9.75
N THR A 418 1.84 -23.82 9.22
CA THR A 418 0.56 -23.13 9.58
C THR A 418 -0.26 -22.60 8.40
N PRO A 419 -1.13 -23.42 7.77
CA PRO A 419 -2.16 -22.88 6.87
C PRO A 419 -3.62 -22.91 7.37
N ASN A 420 -4.03 -23.67 8.40
CA ASN A 420 -5.46 -24.04 8.56
C ASN A 420 -6.17 -23.68 9.89
N LEU A 421 -5.94 -22.49 10.47
CA LEU A 421 -6.62 -22.10 11.73
C LEU A 421 -7.76 -21.08 11.62
N CYS A 422 -8.10 -20.59 10.42
CA CYS A 422 -9.09 -19.51 10.27
C CYS A 422 -10.35 -19.94 9.50
N GLN A 423 -11.10 -20.92 9.99
CA GLN A 423 -12.49 -21.15 9.56
C GLN A 423 -13.35 -21.72 10.69
N LEU A 424 -14.06 -20.86 11.43
CA LEU A 424 -15.29 -21.23 12.14
C LEU A 424 -16.26 -20.01 12.18
N PRO A 425 -17.58 -20.24 12.05
CA PRO A 425 -18.58 -19.18 12.14
C PRO A 425 -18.80 -18.74 13.58
N MET A 426 -18.94 -17.43 13.78
CA MET A 426 -19.39 -16.84 15.05
C MET A 426 -20.90 -17.12 15.23
N PRO A 427 -21.39 -17.48 16.43
CA PRO A 427 -22.82 -17.61 16.65
C PRO A 427 -23.49 -16.24 16.56
N THR A 428 -24.56 -16.16 15.78
CA THR A 428 -25.46 -15.01 15.70
C THR A 428 -26.27 -14.87 16.99
N LEU A 429 -26.18 -13.70 17.63
CA LEU A 429 -27.02 -13.33 18.76
C LEU A 429 -28.41 -12.90 18.24
N GLU A 430 -29.34 -13.85 18.12
CA GLU A 430 -30.76 -13.54 17.95
C GLU A 430 -31.47 -13.51 19.30
N SER A 431 -32.19 -12.39 19.51
CA SER A 431 -33.24 -12.11 20.49
C SER A 431 -32.96 -12.41 21.98
N ILE A 432 -32.61 -11.37 22.75
CA ILE A 432 -33.01 -11.30 24.17
C ILE A 432 -33.51 -9.87 24.43
N SER A 433 -34.78 -9.81 24.83
CA SER A 433 -35.55 -8.60 25.12
C SER A 433 -35.08 -7.89 26.39
N GLU A 434 -35.42 -6.61 26.44
CA GLU A 434 -35.31 -5.70 27.57
C GLU A 434 -35.74 -6.32 28.92
N SER A 435 -35.02 -5.94 29.98
CA SER A 435 -35.23 -6.25 31.41
C SER A 435 -34.56 -7.53 31.96
N SER A 436 -33.26 -7.45 32.22
CA SER A 436 -32.64 -8.04 33.43
C SER A 436 -31.21 -7.52 33.60
N ASN A 437 -30.76 -7.39 34.85
CA ASN A 437 -29.61 -6.60 35.28
C ASN A 437 -28.30 -6.84 34.50
N ASN A 438 -27.62 -5.74 34.18
CA ASN A 438 -26.35 -5.65 33.43
C ASN A 438 -25.21 -6.56 33.91
N VAL A 439 -25.28 -7.07 35.14
CA VAL A 439 -24.24 -7.93 35.75
C VAL A 439 -24.34 -9.38 35.25
N ASP A 440 -25.54 -9.91 35.05
CA ASP A 440 -25.72 -11.31 34.62
C ASP A 440 -25.35 -11.51 33.14
N PHE A 441 -25.61 -10.50 32.30
CA PHE A 441 -25.15 -10.48 30.90
C PHE A 441 -23.62 -10.47 30.79
N LEU A 442 -22.96 -9.60 31.57
CA LEU A 442 -21.49 -9.53 31.64
C LEU A 442 -20.88 -10.85 32.15
N LEU A 443 -21.48 -11.47 33.16
CA LEU A 443 -21.02 -12.77 33.65
C LEU A 443 -21.20 -13.89 32.62
N HIS A 444 -22.29 -13.86 31.83
CA HIS A 444 -22.52 -14.81 30.74
C HIS A 444 -21.51 -14.64 29.59
N CYS A 445 -21.22 -13.40 29.20
CA CYS A 445 -20.20 -13.08 28.20
C CYS A 445 -18.79 -13.50 28.68
N ILE A 446 -18.45 -13.25 29.94
CA ILE A 446 -17.17 -13.67 30.54
C ILE A 446 -17.06 -15.19 30.59
N ALA A 447 -18.14 -15.91 30.93
CA ALA A 447 -18.16 -17.37 30.94
C ALA A 447 -17.99 -17.96 29.53
N ALA A 448 -18.68 -17.39 28.52
CA ALA A 448 -18.53 -17.78 27.12
C ALA A 448 -17.10 -17.54 26.62
N TYR A 449 -16.51 -16.39 26.95
CA TYR A 449 -15.14 -16.04 26.56
C TYR A 449 -14.10 -16.94 27.23
N LYS A 450 -14.28 -17.27 28.51
CA LYS A 450 -13.44 -18.24 29.23
C LYS A 450 -13.50 -19.63 28.61
N LYS A 451 -14.67 -20.07 28.14
CA LYS A 451 -14.83 -21.36 27.46
C LYS A 451 -14.08 -21.39 26.13
N VAL A 452 -14.16 -20.33 25.33
CA VAL A 452 -13.42 -20.20 24.06
C VAL A 452 -11.90 -20.19 24.28
N ILE A 453 -11.42 -19.42 25.28
CA ILE A 453 -10.00 -19.40 25.63
C ILE A 453 -9.50 -20.78 26.06
N ASN A 454 -10.28 -21.49 26.87
CA ASN A 454 -9.88 -22.81 27.35
C ASN A 454 -9.85 -23.84 26.22
N ASP A 455 -10.79 -23.77 25.26
CA ASP A 455 -10.82 -24.66 24.10
C ASP A 455 -9.64 -24.39 23.14
N LEU A 456 -9.28 -23.11 22.94
CA LEU A 456 -8.08 -22.72 22.19
C LEU A 456 -6.80 -23.21 22.88
N ARG A 457 -6.73 -23.12 24.21
CA ARG A 457 -5.57 -23.60 24.98
C ARG A 457 -5.39 -25.11 24.86
N GLN A 458 -6.48 -25.89 24.93
CA GLN A 458 -6.43 -27.34 24.75
C GLN A 458 -6.10 -27.78 23.31
N ARG A 459 -6.46 -26.97 22.31
CA ARG A 459 -6.03 -27.20 20.91
C ARG A 459 -4.55 -26.86 20.71
N PHE A 460 -4.06 -25.82 21.37
CA PHE A 460 -2.64 -25.45 21.32
C PHE A 460 -1.74 -26.53 21.95
N ILE A 461 -2.15 -27.10 23.10
CA ILE A 461 -1.42 -28.20 23.75
C ILE A 461 -1.36 -29.44 22.84
N ARG A 462 -2.47 -29.78 22.17
CA ARG A 462 -2.51 -30.90 21.21
C ARG A 462 -1.64 -30.65 19.97
N PHE A 463 -1.58 -29.41 19.49
CA PHE A 463 -0.68 -29.03 18.40
C PHE A 463 0.79 -29.14 18.81
N GLU A 464 1.13 -28.75 20.05
CA GLU A 464 2.49 -28.86 20.57
C GLU A 464 2.92 -30.33 20.72
N GLN A 465 2.03 -31.22 21.17
CA GLN A 465 2.28 -32.66 21.20
C GLN A 465 2.47 -33.25 19.80
N PHE A 466 1.61 -32.90 18.84
CA PHE A 466 1.74 -33.35 17.45
C PHE A 466 3.07 -32.91 16.82
N ALA A 467 3.49 -31.65 17.04
CA ALA A 467 4.76 -31.14 16.54
C ALA A 467 5.97 -31.86 17.17
N LEU A 468 5.89 -32.27 18.44
CA LEU A 468 6.94 -33.05 19.09
C LEU A 468 7.04 -34.48 18.54
N GLU A 469 5.91 -35.12 18.24
CA GLU A 469 5.86 -36.43 17.58
C GLU A 469 6.45 -36.38 16.16
N GLU A 470 6.13 -35.34 15.40
CA GLU A 470 6.64 -35.16 14.04
C GLU A 470 8.15 -34.88 14.02
N ILE A 471 8.66 -34.11 14.99
CA ILE A 471 10.11 -33.91 15.18
C ILE A 471 10.82 -35.22 15.57
N ALA A 472 10.17 -36.09 16.35
CA ALA A 472 10.73 -37.39 16.71
C ALA A 472 10.83 -38.32 15.49
N ALA A 473 9.76 -38.42 14.69
CA ALA A 473 9.75 -39.20 13.45
C ALA A 473 10.80 -38.70 12.43
N GLU A 474 11.00 -37.38 12.35
CA GLU A 474 12.01 -36.79 11.47
C GLU A 474 13.45 -37.12 11.91
N ARG A 475 13.69 -37.26 13.21
CA ARG A 475 15.00 -37.70 13.72
C ARG A 475 15.30 -39.16 13.37
N GLU A 476 14.28 -40.01 13.43
CA GLU A 476 14.40 -41.43 13.07
C GLU A 476 14.71 -41.60 11.57
N ARG A 477 13.99 -40.88 10.69
CA ARG A 477 14.28 -40.86 9.24
C ARG A 477 15.68 -40.36 8.91
N ASN A 478 16.17 -39.34 9.62
CA ASN A 478 17.52 -38.83 9.40
C ASN A 478 18.58 -39.83 9.89
N ALA A 479 18.33 -40.57 10.97
CA ALA A 479 19.23 -41.62 11.44
C ALA A 479 19.33 -42.78 10.44
N GLU A 480 18.21 -43.18 9.82
CA GLU A 480 18.20 -44.19 8.75
C GLU A 480 19.00 -43.73 7.51
N LEU A 481 18.83 -42.46 7.11
CA LEU A 481 19.58 -41.88 5.99
C LEU A 481 21.09 -41.79 6.27
N GLU A 482 21.50 -41.44 7.49
CA GLU A 482 22.91 -41.46 7.89
C GLU A 482 23.48 -42.89 7.86
N GLN A 483 22.70 -43.89 8.26
CA GLN A 483 23.10 -45.30 8.21
C GLN A 483 23.26 -45.81 6.78
N GLN A 484 22.36 -45.40 5.86
CA GLN A 484 22.46 -45.69 4.43
C GLN A 484 23.67 -44.99 3.79
N LEU A 485 23.98 -43.76 4.19
CA LEU A 485 25.15 -43.03 3.71
C LEU A 485 26.46 -43.71 4.14
N LEU A 486 26.52 -44.19 5.38
CA LEU A 486 27.65 -44.97 5.91
C LEU A 486 27.83 -46.31 5.18
N GLN A 487 26.75 -47.00 4.83
CA GLN A 487 26.82 -48.23 4.02
C GLN A 487 27.32 -47.95 2.59
N MET A 488 26.88 -46.86 1.96
CA MET A 488 27.36 -46.45 0.64
C MET A 488 28.85 -46.09 0.66
N GLN A 489 29.32 -45.42 1.71
CA GLN A 489 30.74 -45.08 1.88
C GLN A 489 31.63 -46.30 2.14
N ALA A 490 31.09 -47.38 2.71
CA ALA A 490 31.82 -48.64 2.89
C ALA A 490 31.87 -49.52 1.63
N THR A 491 31.10 -49.18 0.60
CA THR A 491 31.02 -49.92 -0.67
C THR A 491 31.89 -49.29 -1.78
N ILE A 492 32.41 -48.08 -1.54
CA ILE A 492 33.41 -47.38 -2.36
C ILE A 492 34.79 -47.65 -1.76
#